data_AF-A0AAV1KIZ7-F1
#
_entry.id   AF-A0AAV1KIZ7-F1
#
_cell.length_a   1.000
_cell.length_b   1.000
_cell.length_c   1.000
_cell.angle_alpha   90.00
_cell.angle_beta   90.00
_cell.angle_gamma   90.00
#
_symmetry.space_group_name_H-M   'P 1'
#
loop_
_entity.id
_entity.type
_entity.pdbx_description
1 polymer ?
#
loop_
_entity_poly.entity_id
_entity_poly.type
_entity_poly.pdbx_seq_one_letter_code
_entity_poly.pdbx_strand_id
1 'polypeptide(L)'
;MVFPKNLKEIYTKIEHSLREAGIIAGKSGRHMKFPYTISAKIAQFPIFYYMKHNNIWMYYPLGIAVGFYFIAKIHAMSNSEENKRNWAETQRKAAEKEKHN
;
A
#
# COMPACT_ATOMS: atom_id res chain seq x y z
N MET A 1 -11.74 4.26 -22.81
CA MET A 1 -11.48 4.20 -21.36
C MET A 1 -11.05 5.59 -20.91
N VAL A 2 -11.82 6.25 -20.03
CA VAL A 2 -11.57 7.66 -19.65
C VAL A 2 -10.60 7.67 -18.47
N PHE A 3 -9.41 8.25 -18.66
CA PHE A 3 -8.45 8.44 -17.59
C PHE A 3 -8.64 9.84 -16.97
N PRO A 4 -8.81 9.95 -15.64
CA PRO A 4 -8.88 11.24 -14.97
C PRO A 4 -7.55 11.98 -15.14
N LYS A 5 -7.62 13.17 -15.77
CA LYS A 5 -6.45 14.00 -16.06
C LYS A 5 -5.65 14.34 -14.79
N ASN A 6 -6.36 14.56 -13.69
CA ASN A 6 -5.78 14.97 -12.40
C ASN A 6 -4.82 13.91 -11.84
N LEU A 7 -5.22 12.63 -11.81
CA LEU A 7 -4.33 11.55 -11.32
C LEU A 7 -3.13 11.36 -12.22
N LYS A 8 -3.33 11.42 -13.54
CA LYS A 8 -2.22 11.30 -14.51
C LYS A 8 -1.19 12.41 -14.32
N GLU A 9 -1.65 13.64 -14.05
CA GLU A 9 -0.77 14.77 -13.76
C GLU A 9 0.02 14.56 -12.47
N ILE A 10 -0.65 14.10 -11.40
CA ILE A 10 0.00 13.76 -10.12
C ILE A 10 1.10 12.71 -10.34
N TYR A 11 0.79 11.60 -11.02
CA TYR A 11 1.79 10.56 -11.29
C TYR A 11 2.95 11.05 -12.17
N THR A 12 2.69 11.98 -13.08
CA THR A 12 3.74 12.57 -13.92
C THR A 12 4.69 13.45 -13.11
N LYS A 13 4.15 14.25 -12.18
CA LYS A 13 4.97 15.05 -11.24
C LYS A 13 5.81 14.15 -10.33
N ILE A 14 5.19 13.11 -9.75
CA ILE A 14 5.89 12.14 -8.89
C ILE A 14 7.01 11.44 -9.67
N GLU A 15 6.72 10.95 -10.89
CA GLU A 15 7.74 10.31 -11.73
C GLU A 15 8.90 11.25 -12.03
N HIS A 16 8.60 12.51 -12.34
CA HIS A 16 9.63 13.51 -12.62
C HIS A 16 10.56 13.70 -11.41
N SER A 17 10.00 13.93 -10.23
CA SER A 17 10.78 14.10 -9.00
C SER A 17 11.60 12.86 -8.64
N LEU A 18 11.07 11.64 -8.83
CA LEU A 18 11.81 10.40 -8.55
C LEU A 18 12.93 10.12 -9.57
N ARG A 19 12.76 10.57 -10.82
CA ARG A 19 13.81 10.53 -11.84
C ARG A 19 14.92 11.54 -11.53
N GLU A 20 14.57 12.73 -11.06
CA GLU A 20 15.54 13.73 -10.61
C GLU A 20 16.34 13.25 -9.39
N ALA A 21 15.69 12.56 -8.46
CA ALA A 21 16.35 11.97 -7.30
C ALA A 21 17.24 10.74 -7.62
N GLY A 22 17.26 10.27 -8.88
CA GLY A 22 18.06 9.11 -9.31
C GLY A 22 17.59 7.75 -8.76
N ILE A 23 16.42 7.70 -8.13
CA ILE A 23 15.84 6.48 -7.53
C ILE A 23 15.32 5.54 -8.63
N ILE A 24 14.74 6.12 -9.66
CA ILE A 24 14.26 5.42 -10.85
C ILE A 24 15.25 5.69 -11.97
N ALA A 25 15.50 4.68 -12.80
CA ALA A 25 16.34 4.86 -13.98
C ALA A 25 15.81 6.04 -14.83
N GLY A 26 16.54 7.17 -14.86
CA GLY A 26 16.07 8.44 -15.41
C GLY A 26 17.17 9.38 -15.92
N LYS A 27 17.00 9.80 -17.18
CA LYS A 27 17.75 10.73 -18.06
C LYS A 27 19.27 10.54 -18.22
N SER A 28 20.04 10.10 -17.24
CA SER A 28 21.50 9.85 -17.40
C SER A 28 21.80 8.45 -18.00
N GLY A 29 21.38 8.27 -19.26
CA GLY A 29 22.24 7.65 -20.27
C GLY A 29 22.30 6.12 -20.43
N ARG A 30 22.00 5.25 -19.45
CA ARG A 30 22.00 3.80 -19.75
C ARG A 30 21.09 2.95 -18.88
N HIS A 31 19.99 2.47 -19.45
CA HIS A 31 19.31 1.30 -18.91
C HIS A 31 20.31 0.12 -18.92
N MET A 32 20.54 -0.51 -17.76
CA MET A 32 21.21 -1.82 -17.74
C MET A 32 20.46 -2.77 -18.68
N LYS A 33 21.20 -3.40 -19.59
CA LYS A 33 20.66 -4.41 -20.51
C LYS A 33 20.13 -5.64 -19.77
N PHE A 34 20.81 -6.01 -18.67
CA PHE A 34 20.48 -7.18 -17.87
C PHE A 34 20.49 -6.83 -16.38
N PRO A 35 19.31 -6.56 -15.77
CA PRO A 35 19.19 -6.33 -14.34
C PRO A 35 19.29 -7.66 -13.57
N TYR A 36 20.46 -7.93 -13.01
CA TYR A 36 20.75 -9.16 -12.25
C TYR A 36 20.36 -9.08 -10.77
N THR A 37 20.23 -7.87 -10.22
CA THR A 37 19.78 -7.66 -8.84
C THR A 37 18.29 -7.31 -8.77
N ILE A 38 17.64 -7.64 -7.66
CA ILE A 38 16.23 -7.29 -7.41
C ILE A 38 16.04 -5.78 -7.45
N SER A 39 16.98 -5.02 -6.87
CA SER A 39 16.95 -3.55 -6.90
C SER A 39 17.03 -2.99 -8.32
N ALA A 40 17.92 -3.53 -9.18
CA ALA A 40 18.02 -3.11 -10.57
C ALA A 40 16.74 -3.44 -11.35
N LYS A 41 16.12 -4.60 -11.10
CA LYS A 41 14.84 -4.98 -11.71
C LYS A 41 13.72 -4.00 -11.33
N ILE A 42 13.65 -3.61 -10.05
CA ILE A 42 12.64 -2.65 -9.56
C ILE A 42 12.88 -1.25 -10.15
N ALA A 43 14.13 -0.76 -10.13
CA ALA A 43 14.47 0.56 -10.64
C ALA A 43 14.21 0.71 -12.15
N GLN A 44 14.24 -0.39 -12.90
CA GLN A 44 13.95 -0.43 -14.33
C GLN A 44 12.50 -0.76 -14.67
N PHE A 45 11.72 -1.22 -13.69
CA PHE A 45 10.33 -1.58 -13.95
C PHE A 45 9.52 -0.32 -14.26
N PRO A 46 8.76 -0.29 -15.38
CA PRO A 46 8.04 0.91 -15.80
C PRO A 46 6.74 1.09 -15.02
N ILE A 47 6.82 1.16 -13.68
CA ILE A 47 5.65 1.23 -12.79
C ILE A 47 4.77 2.46 -13.10
N PHE A 48 5.39 3.62 -13.32
CA PHE A 48 4.68 4.87 -13.65
C PHE A 48 3.99 4.82 -15.01
N TYR A 49 4.48 4.00 -15.94
CA TYR A 49 3.77 3.77 -17.20
C TYR A 49 2.43 3.05 -16.94
N TYR A 50 2.44 1.99 -16.14
CA TYR A 50 1.21 1.26 -15.80
C TYR A 50 0.24 2.11 -14.97
N MET A 51 0.73 2.86 -13.98
CA MET A 51 -0.11 3.75 -13.17
C MET A 51 -0.78 4.86 -13.98
N LYS A 52 -0.22 5.27 -15.13
CA LYS A 52 -0.78 6.32 -16.00
C LYS A 52 -1.70 5.80 -17.10
N HIS A 53 -1.59 4.53 -17.47
CA HIS A 53 -2.28 3.97 -18.65
C HIS A 53 -3.20 2.78 -18.32
N ASN A 54 -3.19 2.28 -17.09
CA ASN A 54 -4.07 1.20 -16.65
C ASN A 54 -4.88 1.64 -15.42
N ASN A 55 -6.20 1.61 -15.53
CA ASN A 55 -7.14 2.01 -14.47
C ASN A 55 -6.92 1.24 -13.17
N ILE A 56 -6.66 -0.08 -13.24
CA ILE A 56 -6.46 -0.90 -12.05
C ILE A 56 -5.26 -0.35 -11.26
N TRP A 57 -4.11 -0.20 -11.93
CA TRP A 57 -2.89 0.31 -11.31
C TRP A 57 -2.96 1.77 -10.89
N MET A 58 -3.81 2.57 -11.54
CA MET A 58 -4.03 3.97 -11.21
C MET A 58 -4.82 4.12 -9.90
N TYR A 59 -5.83 3.29 -9.65
CA TYR A 59 -6.65 3.37 -8.43
C TYR A 59 -6.14 2.48 -7.29
N TYR A 60 -5.28 1.50 -7.59
CA TYR A 60 -4.77 0.57 -6.59
C TYR A 60 -4.11 1.25 -5.37
N PRO A 61 -3.21 2.23 -5.52
CA PRO A 61 -2.59 2.90 -4.37
C PRO A 61 -3.59 3.67 -3.52
N LEU A 62 -4.61 4.27 -4.14
CA LEU A 62 -5.68 4.96 -3.43
C LEU A 62 -6.51 3.97 -2.61
N GLY A 63 -6.84 2.80 -3.18
CA GLY A 63 -7.51 1.72 -2.48
C GLY A 63 -6.73 1.22 -1.28
N ILE A 64 -5.41 1.03 -1.42
CA ILE A 64 -4.54 0.66 -0.30
C ILE A 64 -4.54 1.74 0.77
N ALA A 65 -4.36 3.02 0.40
CA ALA A 65 -4.29 4.11 1.37
C ALA A 65 -5.58 4.24 2.18
N VAL A 66 -6.73 4.20 1.50
CA VAL A 66 -8.05 4.26 2.15
C VAL A 66 -8.30 3.02 3.01
N GLY A 67 -8.04 1.83 2.48
CA GLY A 67 -8.19 0.57 3.21
C GLY A 67 -7.31 0.52 4.45
N PHE A 68 -6.05 0.91 4.34
CA PHE A 68 -5.11 0.98 5.45
C PHE A 68 -5.59 1.93 6.54
N TYR A 69 -6.11 3.11 6.18
CA TYR A 69 -6.67 4.06 7.15
C TYR A 69 -7.81 3.44 7.97
N PHE A 70 -8.78 2.80 7.31
CA PHE A 70 -9.90 2.16 8.00
C PHE A 70 -9.45 0.97 8.85
N ILE A 71 -8.58 0.11 8.32
CA ILE A 71 -8.04 -1.03 9.07
C ILE A 71 -7.28 -0.55 10.30
N ALA A 72 -6.46 0.49 10.18
CA ALA A 72 -5.72 1.04 11.32
C ALA A 72 -6.67 1.60 12.40
N LYS A 73 -7.76 2.26 11.99
CA LYS A 73 -8.81 2.73 12.92
C LYS A 73 -9.51 1.57 13.63
N ILE A 74 -9.93 0.55 12.88
CA ILE A 74 -10.57 -0.65 13.46
C ILE A 74 -9.61 -1.36 14.41
N HIS A 75 -8.35 -1.50 14.01
CA HIS A 75 -7.31 -2.10 14.84
C HIS A 75 -7.12 -1.34 16.15
N ALA A 76 -7.11 0.00 16.12
CA ALA A 76 -7.02 0.82 17.32
C ALA A 76 -8.25 0.65 18.23
N MET A 77 -9.47 0.63 17.66
CA MET A 77 -10.71 0.42 18.43
C MET A 77 -10.77 -0.98 19.06
N SER A 78 -10.38 -2.01 18.31
CA SER A 78 -10.34 -3.39 18.80
C SER A 78 -9.32 -3.58 19.93
N ASN A 79 -8.24 -2.81 19.94
CA ASN A 79 -7.21 -2.84 20.97
C ASN A 79 -7.41 -1.80 22.09
N SER A 80 -8.59 -1.18 22.18
CA SER A 80 -8.92 -0.31 23.31
C SER A 80 -8.92 -1.11 24.61
N GLU A 81 -8.51 -0.47 25.71
CA GLU A 81 -8.41 -1.13 27.02
C GLU A 81 -9.77 -1.66 27.50
N GLU A 82 -10.85 -0.96 27.18
CA GLU A 82 -12.22 -1.42 27.43
C GLU A 82 -12.54 -2.72 26.68
N ASN A 83 -12.23 -2.80 25.38
CA ASN A 83 -12.51 -3.99 24.60
C ASN A 83 -11.66 -5.19 25.05
N LYS A 84 -10.40 -4.96 25.44
CA LYS A 84 -9.54 -5.99 26.03
C LYS A 84 -10.10 -6.53 27.34
N ARG A 85 -10.60 -5.65 28.22
CA ARG A 85 -11.23 -6.05 29.49
C ARG A 85 -12.50 -6.87 29.26
N ASN A 86 -13.38 -6.40 28.38
CA ASN A 86 -14.62 -7.11 28.03
C ASN A 86 -14.33 -8.47 27.40
N TRP A 87 -13.31 -8.56 26.56
CA TRP A 87 -12.85 -9.83 25.99
C TRP A 87 -12.32 -10.77 27.08
N ALA A 88 -11.48 -10.29 27.99
CA ALA A 88 -10.96 -11.09 29.09
C ALA A 88 -12.07 -11.63 30.02
N GLU A 89 -13.08 -10.81 30.32
CA GLU A 89 -14.26 -11.25 31.09
C GLU A 89 -15.09 -12.30 30.36
N THR A 90 -15.29 -12.14 29.05
CA THR A 90 -16.01 -13.12 28.22
C THR A 90 -15.27 -14.46 28.20
N GLN A 91 -13.95 -14.43 28.05
CA GLN A 91 -13.11 -15.63 28.10
C GLN A 91 -13.14 -16.33 29.46
N ARG A 92 -13.14 -15.57 30.58
CA ARG A 92 -13.30 -16.14 31.92
C ARG A 92 -14.63 -16.86 32.07
N LYS A 93 -15.74 -16.24 31.66
CA LYS A 93 -17.07 -16.85 31.70
C LYS A 93 -17.18 -18.09 30.80
N ALA A 94 -16.52 -18.08 29.63
CA ALA A 94 -16.46 -19.24 28.75
C ALA A 94 -15.71 -20.41 29.40
N ALA A 95 -14.54 -20.15 29.99
CA ALA A 95 -13.76 -21.17 30.69
C ALA A 95 -14.48 -21.72 31.94
N GLU A 96 -15.23 -20.90 32.66
CA GLU A 96 -16.07 -21.35 33.77
C GLU A 96 -17.20 -22.27 33.30
N LYS A 97 -17.86 -21.95 32.18
CA LYS A 97 -18.88 -22.82 31.58
C LYS A 97 -18.32 -24.16 31.09
N GLU A 98 -17.13 -24.16 30.49
CA GLU A 98 -16.47 -25.40 30.05
C GLU A 98 -16.04 -26.30 31.21
N LYS A 99 -15.71 -25.74 32.37
CA LYS A 99 -15.38 -26.52 33.58
C LYS A 99 -16.59 -27.12 34.28
N HIS A 100 -17.78 -26.57 34.04
CA HIS A 100 -19.03 -27.01 34.64
C HIS A 100 -19.84 -27.99 33.76
N ASN A 101 -19.39 -28.25 32.53
CA ASN A 101 -19.86 -29.33 31.66
C ASN A 101 -18.92 -30.54 31.73
#